data_AF-A0A0C9VK95-F1
#
_entry.id   AF-A0A0C9VK95-F1
#
_cell.length_a   1.000
_cell.length_b   1.000
_cell.length_c   1.000
_cell.angle_alpha   90.00
_cell.angle_beta   90.00
_cell.angle_gamma   90.00
#
_symmetry.space_group_name_H-M   'P 1'
#
loop_
_entity.id
_entity.type
_entity.pdbx_description
1 polymer ?
#
loop_
_entity_poly.entity_id
_entity_poly.type
_entity_poly.pdbx_seq_one_letter_code
_entity_poly.pdbx_strand_id
1 'polypeptide(L)'
;MAFCHISINHRVTYTLTAEALKLQLEANLNDDLRANIKAKPILAEKLTPWSLEVKDRDDRLCNENIHMQHLIEANNTTCTARRTEKRSFLNQQSDPDPPAGLSKSVFREKNTPDSKYLPKLMDTEKMLLNEHDGCTHCCTLYACHHSNNCPMKATNTWPDAEMYRLLTTSMAQAETSSHITAAYTAVDPYDDDTDDLYVPPFTHFTIPHLYAMLNLTGPSIVGFPLSMKALLDIGCPSTVISATLVEQLGLHCFALPAEEDNLSSLSDSPLQCKDSHHHDSGDPEFVPPPPTPKKVRIKKVDFNDISEPALVGYLLPEPIMAAVREQIKVLSGIQLMEYKDAEYKKKYANRFPL
;
A
#
# COMPACT_ATOMS: atom_id res chain seq x y z
N MET A 1 1.47 -16.05 -25.76
CA MET A 1 1.44 -15.54 -24.38
C MET A 1 2.12 -16.56 -23.50
N ALA A 2 3.23 -16.21 -22.85
CA ALA A 2 3.87 -17.08 -21.88
C ALA A 2 3.07 -16.99 -20.58
N PHE A 3 2.26 -18.00 -20.28
CA PHE A 3 1.56 -18.09 -19.01
C PHE A 3 2.55 -18.65 -17.98
N CYS A 4 3.01 -17.79 -17.06
CA CYS A 4 3.67 -18.25 -15.85
C CYS A 4 2.59 -18.83 -14.93
N HIS A 5 2.19 -20.07 -15.19
CA HIS A 5 1.27 -20.80 -14.33
C HIS A 5 2.07 -21.33 -13.14
N ILE A 6 2.11 -20.58 -12.04
CA ILE A 6 2.29 -21.20 -10.74
C ILE A 6 1.03 -22.03 -10.53
N SER A 7 1.12 -23.34 -10.75
CA SER A 7 0.01 -24.26 -10.58
C SER A 7 -0.30 -24.38 -9.08
N ILE A 8 -1.13 -23.47 -8.58
CA ILE A 8 -1.84 -23.65 -7.32
C ILE A 8 -3.12 -24.39 -7.68
N ASN A 9 -3.00 -25.70 -7.85
CA ASN A 9 -4.15 -26.60 -7.91
C ASN A 9 -4.82 -26.65 -6.53
N HIS A 10 -5.59 -25.61 -6.22
CA HIS A 10 -6.62 -25.63 -5.20
C HIS A 10 -7.60 -24.50 -5.50
N ARG A 11 -8.61 -24.77 -6.34
CA ARG A 11 -9.92 -24.13 -6.20
C ARG A 11 -10.54 -24.64 -4.88
N VAL A 12 -9.96 -24.23 -3.77
CA VAL A 12 -10.75 -24.14 -2.56
C VAL A 12 -11.34 -22.75 -2.61
N THR A 13 -12.61 -22.67 -2.99
CA THR A 13 -13.46 -21.61 -2.49
C THR A 13 -13.49 -21.77 -0.97
N TYR A 14 -12.44 -21.31 -0.28
CA TYR A 14 -12.49 -21.10 1.14
C TYR A 14 -13.47 -19.95 1.29
N THR A 15 -14.75 -20.27 1.46
CA THR A 15 -15.69 -19.34 2.06
C THR A 15 -15.13 -19.09 3.45
N LEU A 16 -14.35 -18.03 3.60
CA LEU A 16 -13.89 -17.56 4.90
C LEU A 16 -15.14 -17.45 5.77
N THR A 17 -15.19 -18.24 6.82
CA THR A 17 -16.27 -18.11 7.79
C THR A 17 -16.19 -16.72 8.40
N ALA A 18 -17.31 -16.22 8.91
CA ALA A 18 -17.35 -14.88 9.50
C ALA A 18 -16.32 -14.74 10.64
N GLU A 19 -16.06 -15.83 11.37
CA GLU A 19 -15.08 -15.94 12.43
C GLU A 19 -13.64 -15.89 11.92
N ALA A 20 -13.33 -16.60 10.82
CA ALA A 20 -12.01 -16.57 10.21
C ALA A 20 -11.67 -15.16 9.67
N LEU A 21 -12.65 -14.50 9.05
CA LEU A 21 -12.50 -13.12 8.60
C LEU A 21 -12.33 -12.15 9.78
N LYS A 22 -13.09 -12.34 10.86
CA LYS A 22 -12.94 -11.54 12.09
C LYS A 22 -11.54 -11.67 12.68
N LEU A 23 -11.01 -12.90 12.82
CA LEU A 23 -9.66 -13.14 13.31
C LEU A 23 -8.59 -12.48 12.43
N GLN A 24 -8.76 -12.56 11.11
CA GLN A 24 -7.85 -11.91 10.17
C GLN A 24 -7.90 -10.37 10.29
N LEU A 25 -9.08 -9.79 10.47
CA LEU A 25 -9.23 -8.36 10.70
C LEU A 25 -8.60 -7.94 12.03
N GLU A 26 -8.85 -8.70 13.11
CA GLU A 26 -8.26 -8.46 14.44
C GLU A 26 -6.73 -8.50 14.41
N ALA A 27 -6.14 -9.45 13.68
CA ALA A 27 -4.70 -9.55 13.51
C ALA A 27 -4.08 -8.30 12.86
N ASN A 28 -4.83 -7.62 11.99
CA ASN A 28 -4.39 -6.45 11.23
C ASN A 28 -4.79 -5.10 11.85
N LEU A 29 -5.40 -5.08 13.04
CA LEU A 29 -5.72 -3.82 13.72
C LEU A 29 -4.45 -3.10 14.19
N ASN A 30 -4.46 -1.76 14.11
CA ASN A 30 -3.43 -0.92 14.72
C ASN A 30 -3.33 -1.23 16.24
N ASP A 31 -2.12 -1.19 16.80
CA ASP A 31 -1.85 -1.48 18.21
C ASP A 31 -2.65 -0.58 19.16
N ASP A 32 -2.85 0.70 18.84
CA ASP A 32 -3.65 1.64 19.65
C ASP A 32 -5.13 1.24 19.67
N LEU A 33 -5.68 0.90 18.50
CA LEU A 33 -7.05 0.40 18.38
C LEU A 33 -7.21 -0.94 19.09
N ARG A 34 -6.21 -1.81 19.00
CA ARG A 34 -6.17 -3.10 19.70
C ARG A 34 -6.14 -2.91 21.22
N ALA A 35 -5.34 -1.96 21.72
CA ALA A 35 -5.32 -1.58 23.12
C ALA A 35 -6.66 -1.00 23.58
N ASN A 36 -7.29 -0.15 22.75
CA ASN A 36 -8.61 0.41 23.03
C ASN A 36 -9.70 -0.68 23.12
N ILE A 37 -9.67 -1.67 22.21
CA ILE A 37 -10.59 -2.81 22.22
C ILE A 37 -10.34 -3.71 23.44
N LYS A 38 -9.08 -3.93 23.84
CA LYS A 38 -8.76 -4.68 25.07
C LYS A 38 -9.26 -3.95 26.33
N ALA A 39 -9.14 -2.63 26.38
CA ALA A 39 -9.60 -1.82 27.50
C ALA A 39 -11.14 -1.80 27.62
N LYS A 40 -11.83 -1.80 26.47
CA LYS A 40 -13.29 -1.85 26.39
C LYS A 40 -13.71 -2.89 25.36
N PRO A 41 -14.02 -4.14 25.73
CA PRO A 41 -14.42 -5.17 24.77
C PRO A 41 -15.60 -4.74 23.90
N ILE A 42 -15.64 -5.22 22.65
CA ILE A 42 -16.75 -5.01 21.71
C ILE A 42 -17.88 -5.97 22.08
N LEU A 43 -19.11 -5.46 22.18
CA LEU A 43 -20.28 -6.26 22.58
C LEU A 43 -20.91 -7.01 21.41
N ALA A 44 -20.61 -6.60 20.17
CA ALA A 44 -21.14 -7.22 18.97
C ALA A 44 -20.51 -8.59 18.68
N GLU A 45 -21.34 -9.64 18.70
CA GLU A 45 -20.92 -11.00 18.33
C GLU A 45 -20.85 -11.21 16.82
N LYS A 46 -21.81 -10.62 16.07
CA LYS A 46 -21.89 -10.77 14.60
C LYS A 46 -20.88 -9.86 13.90
N LEU A 47 -20.35 -10.32 12.76
CA LEU A 47 -19.31 -9.62 12.00
C LEU A 47 -19.71 -8.19 11.59
N THR A 48 -20.92 -7.97 11.05
CA THR A 48 -21.31 -6.65 10.54
C THR A 48 -21.44 -5.60 11.65
N PRO A 49 -22.16 -5.86 12.77
CA PRO A 49 -22.16 -4.94 13.91
C PRO A 49 -20.77 -4.78 14.54
N TRP A 50 -19.96 -5.85 14.58
CA TRP A 50 -18.58 -5.79 15.08
C TRP A 50 -17.71 -4.86 14.24
N SER A 51 -17.74 -4.97 12.90
CA SER A 51 -16.95 -4.11 12.02
C SER A 51 -17.36 -2.64 12.11
N LEU A 52 -18.65 -2.35 12.33
CA LEU A 52 -19.13 -0.99 12.54
C LEU A 52 -18.62 -0.41 13.87
N GLU A 53 -18.62 -1.19 14.95
CA GLU A 53 -18.11 -0.74 16.24
C GLU A 53 -16.59 -0.53 16.23
N VAL A 54 -15.83 -1.43 15.58
CA VAL A 54 -14.38 -1.27 15.37
C VAL A 54 -14.09 0.03 14.63
N LYS A 55 -14.81 0.28 13.54
CA LYS A 55 -14.63 1.48 12.72
C LYS A 55 -14.96 2.76 13.50
N ASP A 56 -16.08 2.79 14.21
CA ASP A 56 -16.48 3.93 15.04
C ASP A 56 -15.45 4.24 16.15
N ARG A 57 -14.74 3.21 16.65
CA ARG A 57 -13.61 3.41 17.58
C ARG A 57 -12.37 3.95 16.87
N ASP A 58 -12.04 3.43 15.70
CA ASP A 58 -10.92 3.91 14.89
C ASP A 58 -11.12 5.39 14.51
N ASP A 59 -12.33 5.75 14.07
CA ASP A 59 -12.70 7.13 13.74
C ASP A 59 -12.55 8.06 14.97
N ARG A 60 -12.94 7.60 16.17
CA ARG A 60 -12.72 8.36 17.41
C ARG A 60 -11.24 8.56 17.71
N LEU A 61 -10.43 7.50 17.66
CA LEU A 61 -8.98 7.59 17.92
C LEU A 61 -8.30 8.51 16.89
N CYS A 62 -8.70 8.41 15.63
CA CYS A 62 -8.22 9.30 14.57
C CYS A 62 -8.55 10.77 14.88
N ASN A 63 -9.78 11.07 15.28
CA ASN A 63 -10.20 12.42 15.67
C ASN A 63 -9.46 12.95 16.91
N GLU A 64 -9.23 12.09 17.92
CA GLU A 64 -8.44 12.44 19.11
C GLU A 64 -6.98 12.76 18.75
N ASN A 65 -6.38 11.97 17.85
CA ASN A 65 -5.03 12.21 17.35
C ASN A 65 -4.93 13.51 16.54
N ILE A 66 -5.89 13.78 15.65
CA ILE A 66 -5.96 15.06 14.93
C ILE A 66 -6.10 16.21 15.93
N HIS A 67 -6.96 16.09 16.92
CA HIS A 67 -7.14 17.12 17.94
C HIS A 67 -5.86 17.39 18.74
N MET A 68 -5.15 16.32 19.15
CA MET A 68 -3.87 16.43 19.85
C MET A 68 -2.80 17.10 18.97
N GLN A 69 -2.73 16.74 17.68
CA GLN A 69 -1.82 17.37 16.73
C GLN A 69 -2.07 18.87 16.59
N HIS A 70 -3.35 19.27 16.47
CA HIS A 70 -3.73 20.68 16.42
C HIS A 70 -3.32 21.45 17.69
N LEU A 71 -3.45 20.84 18.87
CA LEU A 71 -3.00 21.45 20.13
C LEU A 71 -1.47 21.64 20.16
N ILE A 72 -0.71 20.66 19.67
CA ILE A 72 0.75 20.74 19.56
C ILE A 72 1.15 21.88 18.61
N GLU A 73 0.51 21.98 17.46
CA GLU A 73 0.77 23.03 16.46
C GLU A 73 0.43 24.43 16.99
N ALA A 74 -0.72 24.59 17.64
CA ALA A 74 -1.12 25.85 18.27
C ALA A 74 -0.12 26.27 19.37
N ASN A 75 0.35 25.32 20.19
CA ASN A 75 1.35 25.58 21.20
C ASN A 75 2.71 25.97 20.59
N ASN A 76 3.15 25.25 19.56
CA ASN A 76 4.39 25.56 18.84
C ASN A 76 4.33 26.96 18.21
N THR A 77 3.20 27.32 17.60
CA THR A 77 2.94 28.65 17.03
C THR A 77 3.01 29.75 18.09
N THR A 78 2.43 29.50 19.27
CA THR A 78 2.49 30.42 20.41
C THR A 78 3.92 30.57 20.94
N CYS A 79 4.68 29.47 21.03
CA CYS A 79 6.08 29.49 21.43
C CYS A 79 6.96 30.26 20.44
N THR A 80 6.73 30.11 19.13
CA THR A 80 7.49 30.85 18.10
C THR A 80 7.18 32.34 18.13
N ALA A 81 5.91 32.73 18.28
CA ALA A 81 5.51 34.13 18.41
C ALA A 81 6.18 34.82 19.61
N ARG A 82 6.22 34.14 20.76
CA ARG A 82 6.92 34.65 21.96
C ARG A 82 8.44 34.80 21.76
N ARG A 83 9.06 33.92 20.97
CA ARG A 83 10.49 34.03 20.65
C ARG A 83 10.78 35.22 19.73
N THR A 84 9.91 35.49 18.75
CA THR A 84 10.06 36.64 17.86
C THR A 84 9.84 37.96 18.59
N GLU A 85 8.86 38.03 19.50
CA GLU A 85 8.64 39.23 20.33
C GLU A 85 9.84 39.53 21.24
N LYS A 86 10.39 38.51 21.94
CA LYS A 86 11.58 38.70 22.78
C LYS A 86 12.79 39.19 22.00
N ARG A 87 12.94 38.78 20.73
CA ARG A 87 14.01 39.25 19.85
C ARG A 87 13.81 40.70 19.42
N SER A 88 12.55 41.11 19.20
CA SER A 88 12.20 42.49 18.89
C SER A 88 12.59 43.45 20.02
N PHE A 89 12.29 43.08 21.27
CA PHE A 89 12.66 43.91 22.44
C PHE A 89 14.17 44.01 22.67
N LEU A 90 14.93 42.94 22.49
CA LEU A 90 16.39 42.96 22.64
C LEU A 90 17.09 43.77 21.54
N ASN A 91 16.56 43.75 20.31
CA ASN A 91 17.08 44.59 19.23
C ASN A 91 16.77 46.08 19.43
N GLN A 92 15.81 46.44 20.29
CA GLN A 92 15.45 47.82 20.57
C GLN A 92 16.24 48.43 21.76
N GLN A 93 16.93 47.60 22.54
CA GLN A 93 17.80 48.04 23.65
C GLN A 93 19.28 48.14 23.28
N SER A 94 19.64 47.93 22.01
CA SER A 94 20.96 48.33 21.53
C SER A 94 20.91 49.85 21.32
N ASP A 95 21.46 50.60 22.28
CA ASP A 95 21.68 52.04 22.15
C ASP A 95 22.38 52.35 20.82
N PRO A 96 22.03 53.46 20.15
CA PRO A 96 22.75 53.90 18.96
C PRO A 96 24.18 54.28 19.37
N ASP A 97 25.14 53.45 19.02
CA ASP A 97 26.55 53.84 19.04
C ASP A 97 26.73 55.14 18.22
N PRO A 98 27.58 56.09 18.70
CA PRO A 98 27.77 57.36 18.04
C PRO A 98 28.37 57.18 16.63
N PRO A 99 28.08 58.11 15.69
CA PRO A 99 28.46 57.99 14.29
C PRO A 99 29.97 58.23 14.12
N ALA A 100 30.76 57.19 14.34
CA ALA A 100 32.19 57.20 14.05
C ALA A 100 32.43 56.60 12.66
N GLY A 101 32.70 57.49 11.71
CA GLY A 101 33.61 57.19 10.59
C GLY A 101 32.99 56.53 9.37
N LEU A 102 32.79 57.35 8.33
CA LEU A 102 32.81 56.90 6.95
C LEU A 102 34.06 56.04 6.70
N SER A 103 33.88 54.73 6.60
CA SER A 103 34.73 53.88 5.77
C SER A 103 33.84 53.26 4.71
N LYS A 104 33.87 53.90 3.52
CA LYS A 104 33.45 53.31 2.25
C LYS A 104 34.28 52.03 2.03
N SER A 105 33.84 50.92 2.62
CA SER A 105 34.23 49.60 2.14
C SER A 105 33.42 49.35 0.89
N VAL A 106 34.04 49.68 -0.24
CA VAL A 106 33.67 49.17 -1.56
C VAL A 106 33.75 47.65 -1.45
N PHE A 107 32.62 47.00 -1.14
CA PHE A 107 32.47 45.57 -1.36
C PHE A 107 32.58 45.35 -2.86
N ARG A 108 33.82 45.10 -3.29
CA ARG A 108 34.14 44.57 -4.59
C ARG A 108 33.53 43.17 -4.63
N GLU A 109 32.32 43.08 -5.21
CA GLU A 109 31.77 41.83 -5.74
C GLU A 109 32.82 41.20 -6.64
N LYS A 110 33.65 40.35 -6.05
CA LYS A 110 34.38 39.34 -6.80
C LYS A 110 33.36 38.25 -7.05
N ASN A 111 32.67 38.36 -8.17
CA ASN A 111 32.05 37.24 -8.87
C ASN A 111 33.16 36.22 -9.18
N THR A 112 33.48 35.37 -8.21
CA THR A 112 34.16 34.10 -8.46
C THR A 112 33.07 33.08 -8.79
N PRO A 113 32.96 32.61 -10.04
CA PRO A 113 32.01 31.59 -10.43
C PRO A 113 32.56 30.24 -9.99
N ASP A 114 32.35 29.87 -8.73
CA ASP A 114 32.73 28.52 -8.25
C ASP A 114 31.83 28.05 -7.08
N SER A 115 30.64 28.64 -6.96
CA SER A 115 29.66 28.23 -5.97
C SER A 115 28.94 26.99 -6.47
N LYS A 116 29.50 25.81 -6.19
CA LYS A 116 28.86 24.47 -6.31
C LYS A 116 27.64 24.30 -5.40
N TYR A 117 27.09 25.39 -4.87
CA TYR A 117 25.97 25.37 -3.94
C TYR A 117 24.68 25.58 -4.72
N LEU A 118 23.70 24.76 -4.40
CA LEU A 118 22.35 24.89 -4.90
C LEU A 118 21.80 26.30 -4.63
N PRO A 119 20.99 26.85 -5.57
CA PRO A 119 20.22 28.06 -5.30
C PRO A 119 19.48 27.94 -3.98
N LYS A 120 19.47 29.02 -3.21
CA LYS A 120 18.76 29.05 -1.93
C LYS A 120 17.27 28.87 -2.20
N LEU A 121 16.67 27.79 -1.68
CA LEU A 121 15.23 27.54 -1.84
C LEU A 121 14.42 28.75 -1.40
N MET A 122 13.49 29.16 -2.25
CA MET A 122 12.53 30.21 -1.93
C MET A 122 11.54 29.71 -0.88
N ASP A 123 10.95 30.63 -0.12
CA ASP A 123 10.02 30.27 0.95
C ASP A 123 8.75 29.60 0.41
N THR A 124 8.35 29.92 -0.84
CA THR A 124 7.27 29.24 -1.55
C THR A 124 7.60 27.76 -1.83
N GLU A 125 8.84 27.44 -2.20
CA GLU A 125 9.27 26.06 -2.46
C GLU A 125 9.36 25.24 -1.17
N LYS A 126 9.83 25.86 -0.07
CA LYS A 126 9.85 25.22 1.25
C LYS A 126 8.44 24.90 1.73
N MET A 127 7.51 25.83 1.53
CA MET A 127 6.10 25.62 1.88
C MET A 127 5.50 24.47 1.07
N LEU A 128 5.77 24.43 -0.25
CA LEU A 128 5.31 23.36 -1.12
C LEU A 128 5.90 21.99 -0.74
N LEU A 129 7.19 21.93 -0.43
CA LEU A 129 7.83 20.69 0.05
C LEU A 129 7.25 20.24 1.40
N ASN A 130 6.93 21.17 2.31
CA ASN A 130 6.34 20.82 3.60
C ASN A 130 4.88 20.35 3.48
N GLU A 131 4.12 20.89 2.51
CA GLU A 131 2.73 20.52 2.23
C GLU A 131 2.61 19.12 1.57
N HIS A 132 3.64 18.71 0.82
CA HIS A 132 3.63 17.48 0.00
C HIS A 132 4.65 16.43 0.47
N ASP A 133 4.90 16.35 1.77
CA ASP A 133 5.83 15.38 2.39
C ASP A 133 7.19 15.27 1.68
N GLY A 134 7.65 16.42 1.18
CA GLY A 134 8.90 16.60 0.46
C GLY A 134 10.07 16.90 1.39
N CYS A 135 11.27 16.80 0.82
CA CYS A 135 12.50 17.03 1.55
C CYS A 135 13.23 18.27 1.04
N THR A 136 13.49 19.23 1.94
CA THR A 136 14.19 20.49 1.62
C THR A 136 15.68 20.32 1.32
N HIS A 137 16.25 19.15 1.59
CA HIS A 137 17.65 18.85 1.31
C HIS A 137 17.87 18.27 -0.09
N CYS A 138 17.06 17.29 -0.50
CA CYS A 138 17.11 16.75 -1.86
C CYS A 138 16.19 17.47 -2.85
N CYS A 139 15.35 18.40 -2.36
CA CYS A 139 14.39 19.17 -3.14
C CYS A 139 13.42 18.28 -3.95
N THR A 140 13.03 17.14 -3.38
CA THR A 140 12.13 16.17 -4.00
C THR A 140 10.80 16.17 -3.25
N LEU A 141 9.69 16.26 -4.00
CA LEU A 141 8.32 16.13 -3.47
C LEU A 141 8.02 14.66 -3.14
N TYR A 142 7.20 14.39 -2.12
CA TYR A 142 6.81 13.03 -1.71
C TYR A 142 7.99 12.07 -1.46
N ALA A 143 9.10 12.58 -0.93
CA ALA A 143 10.33 11.80 -0.81
C ALA A 143 10.29 10.73 0.30
N CYS A 144 9.18 10.63 1.04
CA CYS A 144 8.99 9.78 2.23
C CYS A 144 10.03 10.02 3.35
N HIS A 145 10.72 11.16 3.34
CA HIS A 145 11.69 11.53 4.37
C HIS A 145 11.77 13.06 4.48
N HIS A 146 12.20 13.54 5.65
CA HIS A 146 12.48 14.96 5.88
C HIS A 146 13.98 15.26 5.86
N SER A 147 14.32 16.55 5.90
CA SER A 147 15.71 17.06 5.89
C SER A 147 16.63 16.35 6.89
N ASN A 148 16.16 16.11 8.12
CA ASN A 148 16.97 15.47 9.16
C ASN A 148 17.37 14.02 8.81
N ASN A 149 16.54 13.33 8.03
CA ASN A 149 16.72 11.93 7.64
C ASN A 149 17.01 11.78 6.14
N CYS A 150 17.50 12.85 5.49
CA CYS A 150 17.76 12.81 4.06
C CYS A 150 18.99 11.93 3.76
N PRO A 151 18.85 10.87 2.93
CA PRO A 151 19.96 9.98 2.61
C PRO A 151 21.09 10.71 1.87
N MET A 152 20.76 11.75 1.09
CA MET A 152 21.75 12.60 0.41
C MET A 152 22.69 13.31 1.38
N LYS A 153 22.27 13.56 2.63
CA LYS A 153 23.12 14.14 3.67
C LYS A 153 24.21 13.16 4.11
N ALA A 154 23.92 11.86 4.14
CA ALA A 154 24.88 10.82 4.50
C ALA A 154 25.87 10.55 3.36
N THR A 155 25.41 10.57 2.11
CA THR A 155 26.24 10.30 0.92
C THR A 155 26.93 11.55 0.37
N ASN A 156 26.57 12.74 0.86
CA ASN A 156 27.02 14.04 0.35
C ASN A 156 26.80 14.21 -1.17
N THR A 157 25.78 13.53 -1.71
CA THR A 157 25.35 13.63 -3.10
C THR A 157 24.22 14.64 -3.16
N TRP A 158 24.53 15.90 -3.43
CA TRP A 158 23.52 16.95 -3.56
C TRP A 158 23.05 17.05 -5.02
N PRO A 159 21.79 17.46 -5.28
CA PRO A 159 21.37 17.80 -6.63
C PRO A 159 22.33 18.80 -7.26
N ASP A 160 22.62 18.64 -8.54
CA ASP A 160 23.45 19.60 -9.26
C ASP A 160 22.68 20.93 -9.41
N ALA A 161 23.37 22.05 -9.22
CA ALA A 161 22.78 23.37 -9.35
C ALA A 161 22.28 23.63 -10.77
N GLU A 162 22.95 23.07 -11.77
CA GLU A 162 22.54 23.19 -13.18
C GLU A 162 21.29 22.34 -13.50
N MET A 163 21.06 21.26 -12.75
CA MET A 163 19.89 20.38 -12.93
C MET A 163 18.73 20.74 -12.00
N TYR A 164 18.89 21.75 -11.15
CA TYR A 164 17.82 22.17 -10.24
C TYR A 164 16.65 22.77 -11.02
N ARG A 165 15.48 22.13 -10.93
CA ARG A 165 14.23 22.65 -11.47
C ARG A 165 13.42 23.30 -10.36
N LEU A 166 12.98 24.54 -10.59
CA LEU A 166 12.10 25.26 -9.66
C LEU A 166 10.83 24.46 -9.40
N LEU A 167 10.51 24.22 -8.12
CA LEU A 167 9.32 23.47 -7.73
C LEU A 167 8.09 24.36 -7.84
N THR A 168 7.12 23.95 -8.68
CA THR A 168 5.85 24.65 -8.85
C THR A 168 4.69 23.79 -8.35
N THR A 169 3.60 24.41 -7.92
CA THR A 169 2.36 23.71 -7.51
C THR A 169 1.83 22.78 -8.60
N SER A 170 2.00 23.15 -9.88
CA SER A 170 1.63 22.28 -11.01
C SER A 170 2.44 20.98 -11.08
N MET A 171 3.72 21.00 -10.68
CA MET A 171 4.54 19.79 -10.60
C MET A 171 4.05 18.88 -9.47
N ALA A 172 3.75 19.45 -8.30
CA ALA A 172 3.23 18.69 -7.16
C ALA A 172 1.86 18.04 -7.44
N GLN A 173 0.99 18.73 -8.19
CA GLN A 173 -0.30 18.21 -8.66
C GLN A 173 -0.13 17.12 -9.74
N ALA A 174 0.82 17.31 -10.66
CA ALA A 174 1.12 16.30 -11.67
C ALA A 174 1.66 15.01 -11.03
N GLU A 175 2.54 15.11 -10.04
CA GLU A 175 3.08 13.96 -9.30
C GLU A 175 2.00 13.22 -8.50
N THR A 176 1.13 13.93 -7.78
CA THR A 176 -0.01 13.29 -7.08
C THR A 176 -0.94 12.56 -8.03
N SER A 177 -1.20 13.12 -9.21
CA SER A 177 -2.04 12.46 -10.23
C SER A 177 -1.40 11.18 -10.77
N SER A 178 -0.06 11.12 -10.80
CA SER A 178 0.69 9.98 -11.33
C SER A 178 0.74 8.80 -10.37
N HIS A 179 0.60 9.03 -9.06
CA HIS A 179 0.71 7.95 -8.06
C HIS A 179 -0.57 7.12 -7.91
N ILE A 180 -1.75 7.67 -8.20
CA ILE A 180 -3.01 6.91 -8.24
C ILE A 180 -3.93 7.53 -9.31
N THR A 181 -3.81 7.08 -10.57
CA THR A 181 -4.77 7.47 -11.62
C THR A 181 -5.85 6.38 -11.76
N ALA A 182 -7.05 6.64 -11.24
CA ALA A 182 -8.26 5.96 -11.71
C ALA A 182 -8.76 6.71 -12.96
N ALA A 183 -8.55 6.15 -14.14
CA ALA A 183 -9.00 6.77 -15.39
C ALA A 183 -10.47 6.46 -15.64
N TYR A 184 -11.31 7.51 -15.73
CA TYR A 184 -12.69 7.44 -16.19
C TYR A 184 -12.75 7.89 -17.65
N THR A 185 -13.06 6.98 -18.56
CA THR A 185 -13.34 7.32 -19.97
C THR A 185 -14.84 7.53 -20.13
N ALA A 186 -15.24 8.77 -20.47
CA ALA A 186 -16.62 9.08 -20.81
C ALA A 186 -17.01 8.38 -22.12
N VAL A 187 -18.14 7.69 -22.10
CA VAL A 187 -18.70 6.95 -23.24
C VAL A 187 -19.81 7.80 -23.87
N ASP A 188 -19.74 8.00 -25.19
CA ASP A 188 -20.83 8.60 -25.97
C ASP A 188 -22.05 7.65 -26.03
N PRO A 189 -23.28 8.18 -26.09
CA PRO A 189 -24.50 7.36 -26.07
C PRO A 189 -24.57 6.41 -27.28
N TYR A 190 -24.68 5.12 -26.99
CA TYR A 190 -24.76 4.03 -27.96
C TYR A 190 -26.22 3.82 -28.40
N ASP A 191 -26.41 3.56 -29.70
CA ASP A 191 -27.69 3.26 -30.39
C ASP A 191 -27.93 1.74 -30.39
N ASP A 192 -29.16 1.32 -30.07
CA ASP A 192 -29.52 0.02 -29.44
C ASP A 192 -30.03 -1.06 -30.43
N ASP A 193 -29.88 -0.89 -31.75
CA ASP A 193 -30.60 -1.71 -32.75
C ASP A 193 -29.70 -2.66 -33.59
N THR A 194 -28.72 -3.38 -33.01
CA THR A 194 -27.96 -4.38 -33.80
C THR A 194 -27.69 -5.68 -33.03
N ASP A 195 -28.66 -6.61 -33.15
CA ASP A 195 -28.64 -7.98 -32.64
C ASP A 195 -27.76 -8.93 -33.49
N ASP A 196 -26.44 -8.75 -33.49
CA ASP A 196 -25.52 -9.79 -34.00
C ASP A 196 -24.32 -10.01 -33.05
N LEU A 197 -24.30 -11.21 -32.47
CA LEU A 197 -23.34 -11.78 -31.50
C LEU A 197 -21.91 -11.85 -32.02
N TYR A 198 -21.25 -10.71 -32.16
CA TYR A 198 -19.80 -10.62 -32.29
C TYR A 198 -19.27 -9.84 -31.10
N VAL A 199 -18.57 -10.50 -30.16
CA VAL A 199 -17.78 -9.78 -29.14
C VAL A 199 -16.77 -8.96 -29.93
N PRO A 200 -16.87 -7.62 -29.99
CA PRO A 200 -15.96 -6.81 -30.75
C PRO A 200 -14.54 -7.07 -30.22
N PRO A 201 -13.52 -7.23 -31.08
CA PRO A 201 -12.13 -7.46 -30.65
C PRO A 201 -11.54 -6.31 -29.81
N PHE A 202 -12.31 -5.25 -29.55
CA PHE A 202 -11.93 -4.07 -28.76
C PHE A 202 -13.11 -3.51 -27.96
N THR A 203 -13.86 -4.35 -27.23
CA THR A 203 -14.62 -3.80 -26.09
C THR A 203 -13.61 -3.31 -25.06
N HIS A 204 -13.29 -2.03 -25.13
CA HIS A 204 -12.64 -1.34 -24.03
C HIS A 204 -13.47 -1.64 -22.78
N PHE A 205 -12.86 -2.31 -21.82
CA PHE A 205 -13.53 -2.64 -20.57
C PHE A 205 -14.12 -1.33 -19.99
N THR A 206 -15.44 -1.27 -19.91
CA THR A 206 -16.20 -0.11 -19.40
C THR A 206 -16.14 0.00 -17.88
N ILE A 207 -15.58 -1.01 -17.22
CA ILE A 207 -15.39 -1.03 -15.77
C ILE A 207 -14.09 -0.28 -15.45
N PRO A 208 -14.13 0.76 -14.61
CA PRO A 208 -12.92 1.44 -14.17
C PRO A 208 -12.03 0.44 -13.43
N HIS A 209 -10.97 0.02 -14.12
CA HIS A 209 -9.98 -0.88 -13.58
C HIS A 209 -9.03 -0.14 -12.63
N LEU A 210 -8.74 -0.77 -11.50
CA LEU A 210 -7.78 -0.21 -10.56
C LEU A 210 -6.37 -0.53 -11.04
N TYR A 211 -5.56 0.50 -11.27
CA TYR A 211 -4.16 0.35 -11.66
C TYR A 211 -3.26 0.83 -10.52
N ALA A 212 -2.17 0.11 -10.28
CA ALA A 212 -1.07 0.53 -9.41
C ALA A 212 0.16 0.87 -10.25
N MET A 213 0.83 1.97 -9.94
CA MET A 213 2.17 2.24 -10.45
C MET A 213 3.19 1.43 -9.63
N LEU A 214 3.96 0.59 -10.30
CA LEU A 214 4.99 -0.24 -9.70
C LEU A 214 6.37 0.17 -10.23
N ASN A 215 7.35 0.25 -9.35
CA ASN A 215 8.75 0.46 -9.69
C ASN A 215 9.46 -0.90 -9.57
N LEU A 216 9.71 -1.55 -10.71
CA LEU A 216 10.31 -2.88 -10.77
C LEU A 216 11.82 -2.79 -10.94
N THR A 217 12.52 -3.77 -10.37
CA THR A 217 13.96 -3.95 -10.58
C THR A 217 14.19 -5.37 -11.09
N GLY A 218 15.27 -5.56 -11.85
CA GLY A 218 15.56 -6.84 -12.47
C GLY A 218 17.02 -6.93 -12.89
N PRO A 219 17.56 -8.16 -13.04
CA PRO A 219 18.97 -8.40 -13.36
C PRO A 219 19.45 -7.73 -14.67
N SER A 220 18.55 -7.42 -15.61
CA SER A 220 18.91 -6.73 -16.86
C SER A 220 18.71 -5.21 -16.83
N ILE A 221 18.22 -4.64 -15.72
CA ILE A 221 17.99 -3.20 -15.61
C ILE A 221 19.28 -2.52 -15.14
N VAL A 222 19.98 -1.84 -16.06
CA VAL A 222 21.27 -1.19 -15.81
C VAL A 222 21.12 0.26 -15.29
N GLY A 223 19.91 0.81 -15.23
CA GLY A 223 19.67 2.17 -14.72
C GLY A 223 18.23 2.39 -14.25
N PHE A 224 18.10 2.81 -12.98
CA PHE A 224 16.86 3.13 -12.24
C PHE A 224 15.73 2.08 -12.30
N PRO A 225 14.77 2.07 -11.35
CA PRO A 225 13.65 1.15 -11.41
C PRO A 225 12.80 1.36 -12.68
N LEU A 226 12.37 0.28 -13.32
CA LEU A 226 11.42 0.31 -14.42
C LEU A 226 10.02 0.62 -13.85
N SER A 227 9.49 1.80 -14.15
CA SER A 227 8.14 2.20 -13.73
C SER A 227 7.09 1.65 -14.70
N MET A 228 6.09 0.93 -14.19
CA MET A 228 4.99 0.37 -14.99
C MET A 228 3.63 0.45 -14.30
N LYS A 229 2.56 0.38 -15.10
CA LYS A 229 1.18 0.23 -14.61
C LYS A 229 0.82 -1.25 -14.50
N ALA A 230 0.42 -1.70 -13.31
CA ALA A 230 -0.11 -3.02 -13.08
C ALA A 230 -1.61 -2.95 -12.80
N LEU A 231 -2.38 -3.83 -13.44
CA LEU A 231 -3.79 -4.01 -13.16
C LEU A 231 -3.95 -4.75 -11.82
N LEU A 232 -4.70 -4.17 -10.88
CA LEU A 232 -5.05 -4.83 -9.62
C LEU A 232 -6.27 -5.73 -9.86
N ASP A 233 -6.01 -7.03 -9.96
CA ASP A 233 -7.05 -8.06 -10.09
C ASP A 233 -7.19 -8.85 -8.79
N ILE A 234 -8.26 -8.58 -8.04
CA ILE A 234 -8.59 -9.30 -6.79
C ILE A 234 -9.05 -10.75 -7.05
N GLY A 235 -9.39 -11.11 -8.28
CA GLY A 235 -9.81 -12.44 -8.68
C GLY A 235 -8.65 -13.34 -9.12
N CYS A 236 -7.46 -12.78 -9.34
CA CYS A 236 -6.28 -13.54 -9.74
C CYS A 236 -5.36 -13.77 -8.53
N PRO A 237 -5.22 -15.01 -8.03
CA PRO A 237 -4.33 -15.31 -6.91
C PRO A 237 -2.84 -15.25 -7.30
N SER A 238 -2.52 -14.96 -8.56
CA SER A 238 -1.17 -14.99 -9.11
C SER A 238 -0.87 -13.72 -9.88
N THR A 239 0.38 -13.25 -9.80
CA THR A 239 0.82 -12.11 -10.59
C THR A 239 1.10 -12.56 -12.02
N VAL A 240 0.32 -12.03 -12.97
CA VAL A 240 0.55 -12.24 -14.40
C VAL A 240 1.43 -11.12 -14.93
N ILE A 241 2.56 -11.48 -15.52
CA ILE A 241 3.50 -10.55 -16.18
C ILE A 241 3.57 -10.86 -17.66
N SER A 242 3.68 -9.83 -18.50
CA SER A 242 3.81 -10.02 -19.95
C SER A 242 5.19 -10.60 -20.30
N ALA A 243 5.26 -11.36 -21.40
CA ALA A 243 6.54 -11.87 -21.89
C ALA A 243 7.55 -10.74 -22.20
N THR A 244 7.07 -9.61 -22.71
CA THR A 244 7.89 -8.43 -22.96
C THR A 244 8.48 -7.86 -21.68
N LEU A 245 7.72 -7.85 -20.58
CA LEU A 245 8.19 -7.38 -19.29
C LEU A 245 9.21 -8.34 -18.68
N VAL A 246 9.00 -9.66 -18.85
CA VAL A 246 9.96 -10.69 -18.44
C VAL A 246 11.33 -10.47 -19.10
N GLU A 247 11.35 -10.21 -20.41
CA GLU A 247 12.57 -9.88 -21.16
C GLU A 247 13.21 -8.57 -20.66
N GLN A 248 12.41 -7.52 -20.44
CA GLN A 248 12.89 -6.23 -19.91
C GLN A 248 13.51 -6.35 -18.52
N LEU A 249 12.94 -7.21 -17.66
CA LEU A 249 13.44 -7.45 -16.32
C LEU A 249 14.67 -8.39 -16.34
N GLY A 250 14.95 -9.07 -17.45
CA GLY A 250 16.01 -10.09 -17.51
C GLY A 250 15.67 -11.37 -16.77
N LEU A 251 14.38 -11.66 -16.60
CA LEU A 251 13.95 -12.87 -15.90
C LEU A 251 14.08 -14.07 -16.83
N HIS A 252 14.64 -15.17 -16.31
CA HIS A 252 14.75 -16.41 -17.05
C HIS A 252 13.41 -17.16 -17.10
N CYS A 253 12.92 -17.42 -18.31
CA CYS A 253 11.82 -18.35 -18.53
C CYS A 253 12.33 -19.79 -18.50
N PHE A 254 11.81 -20.59 -17.59
CA PHE A 254 11.99 -22.04 -17.65
C PHE A 254 10.86 -22.66 -18.46
N ALA A 255 11.20 -23.57 -19.37
CA ALA A 255 10.20 -24.38 -20.04
C ALA A 255 9.42 -25.15 -18.97
N LEU A 256 8.08 -25.09 -19.04
CA LEU A 256 7.26 -25.93 -18.19
C LEU A 256 7.56 -27.40 -18.52
N PRO A 257 7.55 -28.30 -17.51
CA PRO A 257 7.59 -29.72 -17.79
C PRO A 257 6.47 -30.06 -18.78
N ALA A 258 6.69 -31.06 -19.62
CA ALA A 258 5.64 -31.57 -20.49
C ALA A 258 4.40 -31.85 -19.64
N GLU A 259 3.23 -31.44 -20.11
CA GLU A 259 1.97 -31.63 -19.41
C GLU A 259 1.83 -33.12 -19.08
N GLU A 260 2.09 -33.47 -17.82
CA GLU A 260 1.86 -34.83 -17.36
C GLU A 260 0.36 -35.02 -17.45
N ASP A 261 -0.07 -36.03 -18.20
CA ASP A 261 -1.47 -36.40 -18.37
C ASP A 261 -2.00 -36.96 -17.04
N ASN A 262 -2.22 -36.06 -16.10
CA ASN A 262 -2.72 -36.34 -14.75
C ASN A 262 -4.19 -36.79 -14.79
N LEU A 263 -4.83 -36.72 -15.95
CA LEU A 263 -6.17 -37.27 -16.18
C LEU A 263 -6.12 -38.77 -16.46
N SER A 264 -5.03 -39.29 -17.04
CA SER A 264 -4.84 -40.73 -17.23
C SER A 264 -4.85 -41.49 -15.89
N SER A 265 -4.34 -40.87 -14.81
CA SER A 265 -4.37 -41.44 -13.46
C SER A 265 -5.75 -41.45 -12.80
N LEU A 266 -6.72 -40.69 -13.33
CA LEU A 266 -8.11 -40.65 -12.85
C LEU A 266 -9.04 -41.59 -13.63
N SER A 267 -8.62 -42.05 -14.81
CA SER A 267 -9.40 -42.98 -15.65
C SER A 267 -9.17 -44.46 -15.35
N ASP A 268 -8.20 -44.81 -14.48
CA ASP A 268 -7.93 -46.21 -14.15
C ASP A 268 -8.91 -46.77 -13.13
N SER A 269 -10.04 -47.24 -13.66
CA SER A 269 -10.97 -48.25 -13.12
C SER A 269 -11.69 -47.92 -11.79
N PRO A 270 -12.97 -48.31 -11.64
CA PRO A 270 -13.63 -48.28 -10.33
C PRO A 270 -12.80 -49.11 -9.35
N LEU A 271 -12.40 -48.50 -8.23
CA LEU A 271 -11.82 -49.21 -7.10
C LEU A 271 -12.80 -50.32 -6.70
N GLN A 272 -12.58 -51.54 -7.20
CA GLN A 272 -13.25 -52.71 -6.66
C GLN A 272 -12.76 -52.87 -5.23
N CYS A 273 -13.54 -52.36 -4.28
CA CYS A 273 -13.47 -52.79 -2.90
C CYS A 273 -13.74 -54.29 -2.89
N LYS A 274 -12.70 -55.09 -3.00
CA LYS A 274 -12.77 -56.51 -2.70
C LYS A 274 -12.88 -56.63 -1.19
N ASP A 275 -14.08 -56.91 -0.72
CA ASP A 275 -14.33 -57.38 0.62
C ASP A 275 -13.51 -58.65 0.84
N SER A 276 -12.39 -58.51 1.56
CA SER A 276 -11.55 -59.64 1.94
C SER A 276 -12.17 -60.35 3.15
N HIS A 277 -13.12 -61.23 2.89
CA HIS A 277 -13.44 -62.33 3.81
C HIS A 277 -12.38 -63.44 3.69
N HIS A 278 -11.96 -63.95 4.86
CA HIS A 278 -10.93 -64.96 5.12
C HIS A 278 -10.95 -66.23 4.26
N HIS A 279 -9.74 -66.72 3.91
CA HIS A 279 -9.19 -68.09 4.13
C HIS A 279 -7.75 -68.10 3.54
N ASP A 280 -6.69 -68.25 4.34
CA ASP A 280 -6.09 -69.48 4.88
C ASP A 280 -4.88 -69.98 4.05
N SER A 281 -3.76 -70.11 4.77
CA SER A 281 -2.51 -70.86 4.58
C SER A 281 -1.70 -70.76 3.27
N GLY A 282 -0.58 -70.05 3.37
CA GLY A 282 0.60 -70.21 2.53
C GLY A 282 1.66 -69.17 2.85
N ASP A 283 2.44 -69.39 3.92
CA ASP A 283 3.53 -68.50 4.36
C ASP A 283 4.56 -68.28 3.25
N PRO A 284 4.71 -67.05 2.72
CA PRO A 284 5.88 -66.69 1.95
C PRO A 284 7.02 -66.33 2.90
N GLU A 285 8.18 -66.93 2.64
CA GLU A 285 9.44 -66.72 3.35
C GLU A 285 9.75 -65.22 3.50
N PHE A 286 9.72 -64.75 4.75
CA PHE A 286 9.94 -63.36 5.13
C PHE A 286 11.42 -62.99 4.91
N VAL A 287 11.72 -62.31 3.80
CA VAL A 287 12.99 -61.63 3.62
C VAL A 287 12.91 -60.29 4.36
N PRO A 288 13.70 -60.07 5.45
CA PRO A 288 13.67 -58.81 6.16
C PRO A 288 14.18 -57.69 5.24
N PRO A 289 13.43 -56.59 5.08
CA PRO A 289 13.90 -55.45 4.32
C PRO A 289 15.16 -54.85 4.96
N PRO A 290 16.08 -54.28 4.14
CA PRO A 290 17.29 -53.66 4.65
C PRO A 290 16.97 -52.60 5.71
N PRO A 291 17.83 -52.46 6.75
CA PRO A 291 17.57 -51.59 7.88
C PRO A 291 17.37 -50.16 7.40
N THR A 292 16.13 -49.67 7.55
CA THR A 292 15.81 -48.28 7.26
C THR A 292 16.49 -47.38 8.29
N PRO A 293 16.96 -46.19 7.88
CA PRO A 293 17.58 -45.22 8.79
C PRO A 293 16.67 -44.98 9.99
N LYS A 294 17.24 -45.03 11.21
CA LYS A 294 16.50 -44.86 12.46
C LYS A 294 15.66 -43.59 12.39
N LYS A 295 14.34 -43.76 12.31
CA LYS A 295 13.36 -42.67 12.34
C LYS A 295 13.53 -41.96 13.67
N VAL A 296 14.09 -40.75 13.62
CA VAL A 296 14.21 -39.88 14.79
C VAL A 296 12.81 -39.72 15.36
N ARG A 297 12.61 -40.24 16.57
CA ARG A 297 11.34 -40.19 17.28
C ARG A 297 11.10 -38.74 17.67
N ILE A 298 10.43 -37.99 16.81
CA ILE A 298 9.93 -36.65 17.11
C ILE A 298 9.01 -36.83 18.32
N LYS A 299 9.41 -36.26 19.46
CA LYS A 299 8.58 -36.22 20.66
C LYS A 299 7.23 -35.61 20.26
N LYS A 300 6.12 -36.24 20.65
CA LYS A 300 4.81 -35.61 20.60
C LYS A 300 4.93 -34.31 21.40
N VAL A 301 4.86 -33.19 20.71
CA VAL A 301 4.77 -31.86 21.31
C VAL A 301 3.36 -31.75 21.87
N ASP A 302 3.27 -31.41 23.15
CA ASP A 302 2.02 -31.05 23.80
C ASP A 302 1.52 -29.75 23.17
N PHE A 303 0.29 -29.74 22.67
CA PHE A 303 -0.28 -28.59 21.94
C PHE A 303 -0.53 -27.37 22.82
N ASN A 304 -0.39 -27.50 24.15
CA ASN A 304 -0.48 -26.37 25.08
C ASN A 304 0.84 -25.59 25.21
N ASP A 305 1.96 -26.05 24.62
CA ASP A 305 3.28 -25.40 24.69
C ASP A 305 3.77 -24.83 23.34
N ILE A 306 2.91 -24.76 22.31
CA ILE A 306 3.28 -24.19 21.01
C ILE A 306 2.97 -22.69 21.02
N SER A 307 4.02 -21.87 21.19
CA SER A 307 3.94 -20.43 20.91
C SER A 307 3.49 -20.20 19.47
N GLU A 308 2.56 -19.25 19.29
CA GLU A 308 1.96 -18.73 18.05
C GLU A 308 2.68 -19.14 16.75
N PRO A 309 2.00 -19.80 15.79
CA PRO A 309 2.59 -20.05 14.50
C PRO A 309 2.78 -18.70 13.78
N ALA A 310 3.99 -18.51 13.25
CA ALA A 310 4.40 -17.37 12.45
C ALA A 310 3.53 -17.25 11.17
N LEU A 311 2.35 -16.63 11.31
CA LEU A 311 1.58 -16.03 10.22
C LEU A 311 1.77 -14.51 10.17
N VAL A 312 2.70 -13.97 10.97
CA VAL A 312 3.15 -12.56 11.03
C VAL A 312 3.99 -12.14 9.80
N GLY A 313 3.98 -12.92 8.71
CA GLY A 313 4.89 -12.74 7.58
C GLY A 313 4.38 -11.95 6.38
N TYR A 314 3.06 -11.82 6.20
CA TYR A 314 2.49 -11.14 5.03
C TYR A 314 1.92 -9.78 5.41
N LEU A 315 2.79 -8.89 5.90
CA LEU A 315 2.51 -7.45 5.82
C LEU A 315 2.47 -7.11 4.33
N LEU A 316 1.27 -6.85 3.80
CA LEU A 316 1.14 -6.22 2.49
C LEU A 316 2.00 -4.94 2.49
N PRO A 317 2.82 -4.70 1.46
CA PRO A 317 3.62 -3.49 1.34
C PRO A 317 2.78 -2.25 1.68
N GLU A 318 3.37 -1.31 2.43
CA GLU A 318 2.71 -0.10 2.92
C GLU A 318 1.90 0.66 1.84
N PRO A 319 2.34 0.75 0.57
CA PRO A 319 1.55 1.37 -0.50
C PRO A 319 0.23 0.63 -0.79
N ILE A 320 0.23 -0.70 -0.70
CA ILE A 320 -0.97 -1.53 -0.91
C ILE A 320 -1.92 -1.33 0.27
N MET A 321 -1.41 -1.32 1.50
CA MET A 321 -2.23 -1.03 2.68
C MET A 321 -2.82 0.39 2.65
N ALA A 322 -2.08 1.38 2.12
CA ALA A 322 -2.59 2.72 1.91
C ALA A 322 -3.74 2.76 0.88
N ALA A 323 -3.60 2.05 -0.24
CA ALA A 323 -4.66 1.93 -1.25
C ALA A 323 -5.91 1.24 -0.70
N VAL A 324 -5.75 0.16 0.08
CA VAL A 324 -6.88 -0.54 0.73
C VAL A 324 -7.57 0.40 1.74
N ARG A 325 -6.81 1.16 2.54
CA ARG A 325 -7.39 2.14 3.48
C ARG A 325 -8.19 3.23 2.77
N GLU A 326 -7.68 3.78 1.66
CA GLU A 326 -8.42 4.77 0.87
C GLU A 326 -9.71 4.19 0.28
N GLN A 327 -9.68 2.95 -0.20
CA GLN A 327 -10.87 2.30 -0.73
C GLN A 327 -11.94 2.06 0.35
N ILE A 328 -11.52 1.68 1.56
CA ILE A 328 -12.42 1.56 2.72
C ILE A 328 -13.06 2.92 3.05
N LYS A 329 -12.29 4.02 3.02
CA LYS A 329 -12.83 5.37 3.22
C LYS A 329 -13.89 5.71 2.16
N VAL A 330 -13.63 5.48 0.88
CA VAL A 330 -14.59 5.75 -0.21
C VAL A 330 -15.87 4.95 -0.03
N LEU A 331 -15.77 3.64 0.18
CA LEU A 331 -16.95 2.77 0.39
C LEU A 331 -17.76 3.20 1.61
N SER A 332 -17.07 3.63 2.67
CA SER A 332 -17.75 4.14 3.85
C SER A 332 -18.49 5.46 3.63
N GLY A 333 -17.96 6.34 2.78
CA GLY A 333 -18.63 7.57 2.37
C GLY A 333 -19.91 7.29 1.58
N ILE A 334 -19.87 6.31 0.67
CA ILE A 334 -21.04 5.88 -0.11
C ILE A 334 -22.13 5.34 0.81
N GLN A 335 -21.81 4.42 1.72
CA GLN A 335 -22.79 3.88 2.68
C GLN A 335 -23.39 4.97 3.57
N LEU A 336 -22.59 5.96 4.00
CA LEU A 336 -23.08 7.08 4.78
C LEU A 336 -24.05 7.96 3.96
N MET A 337 -23.78 8.17 2.67
CA MET A 337 -24.67 8.90 1.77
C MET A 337 -25.99 8.16 1.55
N GLU A 338 -25.95 6.84 1.33
CA GLU A 338 -27.16 6.00 1.21
C GLU A 338 -28.01 6.04 2.48
N TYR A 339 -27.37 5.97 3.65
CA TYR A 339 -28.06 6.10 4.94
C TYR A 339 -28.73 7.47 5.08
N LYS A 340 -28.02 8.57 4.76
CA LYS A 340 -28.58 9.92 4.81
C LYS A 340 -29.70 10.13 3.81
N ASP A 341 -29.59 9.58 2.60
CA ASP A 341 -30.64 9.63 1.58
C ASP A 341 -31.90 8.88 2.06
N ALA A 342 -31.75 7.70 2.65
CA ALA A 342 -32.87 6.96 3.24
C ALA A 342 -33.54 7.74 4.39
N GLU A 343 -32.75 8.38 5.25
CA GLU A 343 -33.26 9.25 6.32
C GLU A 343 -34.01 10.47 5.75
N TYR A 344 -33.47 11.09 4.69
CA TYR A 344 -34.08 12.22 4.01
C TYR A 344 -35.41 11.83 3.37
N LYS A 345 -35.46 10.71 2.64
CA LYS A 345 -36.68 10.15 2.05
C LYS A 345 -37.75 9.91 3.12
N LYS A 346 -37.38 9.35 4.27
CA LYS A 346 -38.30 9.13 5.39
C LYS A 346 -38.82 10.45 6.00
N LYS A 347 -37.95 11.45 6.16
CA LYS A 347 -38.30 12.77 6.70
C LYS A 347 -39.26 13.56 5.80
N TYR A 348 -39.13 13.39 4.48
CA TYR A 348 -39.90 14.15 3.49
C TYR A 348 -40.96 13.33 2.75
N ALA A 349 -41.26 12.11 3.21
CA ALA A 349 -42.28 11.23 2.60
C ALA A 349 -43.65 11.91 2.43
N ASN A 350 -44.01 12.86 3.31
CA ASN A 350 -45.29 13.57 3.25
C ASN A 350 -45.30 14.76 2.26
N ARG A 351 -44.13 15.20 1.76
CA ARG A 351 -44.01 16.34 0.84
C ARG A 351 -43.93 15.92 -0.62
N PHE A 352 -43.51 14.68 -0.87
CA PHE A 352 -43.41 14.10 -2.20
C PHE A 352 -44.11 12.74 -2.17
N PRO A 353 -45.45 12.71 -2.20
CA PRO A 353 -46.17 11.46 -2.42
C PRO A 353 -45.72 10.90 -3.78
N LEU A 354 -45.25 9.64 -3.75
CA LEU A 354 -44.85 8.87 -4.93
C LEU A 354 -46.04 8.63 -5.87
#